data_AF-A0A2R6E708-F1
#
_entry.id   AF-A0A2R6E708-F1
#
_cell.length_a   1.000
_cell.length_b   1.000
_cell.length_c   1.000
_cell.angle_alpha   90.00
_cell.angle_beta   90.00
_cell.angle_gamma   90.00
#
_symmetry.space_group_name_H-M   'P 1'
#
loop_
_entity.id
_entity.type
_entity.pdbx_description
1 polymer ?
#
loop_
_entity_poly.entity_id
_entity_poly.type
_entity_poly.pdbx_seq_one_letter_code
_entity_poly.pdbx_strand_id
1 'polypeptide(L)'
;MRRREYLRSAVGAAGLAGLATTVPPALGADDVSPSTNDRSPAGTGATTTRSDEFEPLASVGLDSEEVAEAVTTPDGRWAFVATFAGFRVVDLADPASPEVVAGR
;
A
#
# COMPACT_ATOMS: atom_id res chain seq x y z
N MET A 1 -36.41 -16.17 11.19
CA MET A 1 -35.90 -14.79 11.03
C MET A 1 -35.93 -14.10 12.39
N ARG A 2 -34.78 -13.97 13.08
CA ARG A 2 -34.68 -13.30 14.39
C ARG A 2 -33.82 -12.05 14.20
N ARG A 3 -34.39 -10.91 14.55
CA ARG A 3 -33.90 -9.56 14.29
C ARG A 3 -32.76 -9.22 15.26
N ARG A 4 -31.71 -8.62 14.69
CA ARG A 4 -30.73 -7.63 15.20
C ARG A 4 -30.87 -7.26 16.68
N GLU A 5 -29.76 -7.31 17.43
CA GLU A 5 -29.41 -6.35 18.50
C GLU A 5 -28.14 -6.79 19.25
N TYR A 6 -26.96 -6.27 18.88
CA TYR A 6 -25.82 -6.20 19.80
C TYR A 6 -25.04 -4.91 19.54
N LEU A 7 -25.55 -3.81 20.11
CA LEU A 7 -24.79 -2.59 20.38
C LEU A 7 -24.96 -2.25 21.86
N ARG A 8 -24.00 -2.68 22.69
CA ARG A 8 -23.70 -2.17 24.05
C ARG A 8 -22.19 -2.33 24.21
N SER A 9 -21.38 -1.31 23.92
CA SER A 9 -21.03 -0.16 24.76
C SER A 9 -20.32 -0.55 26.06
N ALA A 10 -19.01 -0.29 26.09
CA ALA A 10 -18.20 0.12 27.24
C ALA A 10 -16.82 0.52 26.66
N VAL A 11 -16.59 1.77 26.24
CA VAL A 11 -16.13 2.89 27.08
C VAL A 11 -15.22 2.42 28.21
N GLY A 12 -13.94 2.22 27.87
CA GLY A 12 -12.84 2.15 28.83
C GLY A 12 -12.08 3.47 28.79
N ALA A 13 -12.39 4.36 29.72
CA ALA A 13 -11.63 5.58 29.97
C ALA A 13 -10.35 5.21 30.74
N ALA A 14 -9.20 5.31 30.11
CA ALA A 14 -7.90 5.31 30.78
C ALA A 14 -7.29 6.71 30.62
N GLY A 15 -7.08 7.37 31.77
CA GLY A 15 -6.85 8.81 31.87
C GLY A 15 -5.50 9.28 31.37
N LEU A 16 -5.51 10.46 30.73
CA LEU A 16 -4.34 11.27 30.48
C LEU A 16 -4.24 12.32 31.59
N ALA A 17 -3.39 12.02 32.57
CA ALA A 17 -2.99 12.98 33.59
C ALA A 17 -1.88 13.89 33.02
N GLY A 18 -2.16 15.20 33.04
CA GLY A 18 -1.18 16.25 33.28
C GLY A 18 -0.33 16.71 32.10
N LEU A 19 -0.70 17.84 31.50
CA LEU A 19 0.27 18.80 30.96
C LEU A 19 -0.19 20.22 31.28
N ALA A 20 0.65 20.93 32.03
CA ALA A 20 0.41 22.27 32.55
C ALA A 20 0.42 23.32 31.44
N THR A 21 -0.48 24.30 31.57
CA THR A 21 -0.51 25.50 30.73
C THR A 21 0.44 26.55 31.30
N THR A 22 1.35 27.08 30.49
CA THR A 22 1.94 28.41 30.69
C THR A 22 2.38 28.97 29.33
N VAL A 23 1.64 29.96 28.83
CA VAL A 23 2.05 30.81 27.70
C VAL A 23 2.82 32.01 28.26
N PRO A 24 3.92 32.43 27.61
CA PRO A 24 4.05 33.84 27.25
C PRO A 24 4.39 34.06 25.77
N PRO A 25 4.11 35.27 25.23
CA PRO A 25 4.12 35.55 23.79
C PRO A 25 5.45 36.12 23.28
N ALA A 26 5.55 36.13 21.94
CA ALA A 26 6.28 37.06 21.08
C ALA A 26 7.62 36.59 20.46
N LEU A 27 7.71 36.98 19.17
CA LEU A 27 8.88 37.21 18.32
C LEU A 27 9.21 36.08 17.34
N GLY A 28 9.27 36.49 16.07
CA GLY A 28 9.21 35.66 14.87
C GLY A 28 10.25 34.54 14.80
N ALA A 29 9.82 33.45 14.18
CA ALA A 29 10.72 32.49 13.56
C ALA A 29 10.14 32.23 12.17
N ASP A 30 10.91 32.65 11.17
CA ASP A 30 10.68 32.51 9.75
C ASP A 30 10.15 31.11 9.39
N ASP A 31 9.11 31.09 8.56
CA ASP A 31 8.64 29.90 7.86
C ASP A 31 9.72 29.46 6.86
N VAL A 32 10.78 28.84 7.37
CA VAL A 32 11.79 28.16 6.58
C VAL A 32 11.34 26.72 6.47
N SER A 33 10.43 26.48 5.53
CA SER A 33 10.28 25.16 4.91
C SER A 33 11.67 24.73 4.39
N PRO A 34 12.26 23.60 4.86
CA PRO A 34 13.54 23.16 4.34
C PRO A 34 13.36 22.63 2.91
N SER A 35 13.47 23.54 1.93
CA SER A 35 13.74 23.20 0.54
C SER A 35 15.20 22.79 0.41
N THR A 36 15.50 21.51 0.56
CA THR A 36 16.81 20.98 0.15
C THR A 36 16.77 20.68 -1.36
N ASN A 37 16.79 21.74 -2.16
CA ASN A 37 17.18 21.65 -3.56
C ASN A 37 18.60 22.22 -3.67
N ASP A 38 19.63 21.37 -3.50
CA ASP A 38 20.95 21.67 -4.06
C ASP A 38 21.77 20.40 -4.28
N ARG A 39 21.77 19.89 -5.52
CA ARG A 39 22.99 19.76 -6.34
C ARG A 39 22.62 19.12 -7.69
N SER A 40 22.48 19.96 -8.71
CA SER A 40 22.37 19.55 -10.10
C SER A 40 23.75 19.67 -10.76
N PRO A 41 24.40 18.59 -11.25
CA PRO A 41 25.39 18.74 -12.30
C PRO A 41 24.64 18.81 -13.63
N ALA A 42 24.93 19.85 -14.41
CA ALA A 42 24.34 20.11 -15.71
C ALA A 42 24.42 18.87 -16.62
N GLY A 43 23.26 18.27 -16.87
CA GLY A 43 23.01 17.32 -17.95
C GLY A 43 21.85 17.82 -18.78
N THR A 44 22.15 18.51 -19.87
CA THR A 44 21.18 18.85 -20.92
C THR A 44 20.65 17.54 -21.53
N GLY A 45 19.41 17.16 -21.21
CA GLY A 45 18.74 16.07 -21.93
C GLY A 45 17.65 15.34 -21.16
N ALA A 46 16.41 15.66 -21.53
CA ALA A 46 15.22 14.81 -21.47
C ALA A 46 14.50 14.61 -20.11
N THR A 47 13.34 15.28 -20.00
CA THR A 47 12.16 14.77 -19.30
C THR A 47 11.67 13.50 -20.01
N THR A 48 12.36 12.38 -19.82
CA THR A 48 11.88 11.05 -20.21
C THR A 48 12.29 10.08 -19.12
N THR A 49 11.34 9.23 -18.71
CA THR A 49 11.55 8.07 -17.82
C THR A 49 11.60 8.36 -16.32
N ARG A 50 10.44 8.70 -15.73
CA ARG A 50 10.10 8.23 -14.36
C ARG A 50 9.13 7.04 -14.40
N SER A 51 8.44 6.84 -15.52
CA SER A 51 7.50 5.73 -15.74
C SER A 51 8.19 4.37 -15.74
N ASP A 52 9.39 4.27 -16.30
CA ASP A 52 10.04 2.98 -16.54
C ASP A 52 10.71 2.42 -15.27
N GLU A 53 10.76 3.21 -14.18
CA GLU A 53 11.31 2.77 -12.89
C GLU A 53 10.42 1.72 -12.20
N PHE A 54 9.13 1.66 -12.55
CA PHE A 54 8.14 0.78 -11.93
C PHE A 54 7.44 -0.14 -12.93
N GLU A 55 8.16 -0.60 -13.97
CA GLU A 55 7.59 -1.57 -14.89
C GLU A 55 7.38 -2.95 -14.23
N PRO A 56 6.34 -3.69 -14.62
CA PRO A 56 6.14 -5.06 -14.15
C PRO A 56 7.33 -5.93 -14.52
N LEU A 57 7.85 -6.70 -13.55
CA LEU A 57 8.93 -7.66 -13.81
C LEU A 57 8.49 -8.80 -14.74
N ALA A 58 7.23 -9.21 -14.63
CA ALA A 58 6.60 -10.22 -15.47
C ALA A 58 5.08 -10.04 -15.48
N SER A 59 4.41 -10.77 -16.37
CA SER A 59 2.95 -10.88 -16.42
C SER A 59 2.57 -12.33 -16.68
N VAL A 60 1.54 -12.81 -16.00
CA VAL A 60 1.01 -14.17 -16.18
C VAL A 60 -0.45 -14.07 -16.63
N GLY A 61 -0.79 -14.79 -17.69
CA GLY A 61 -2.16 -14.92 -18.16
C GLY A 61 -2.92 -15.89 -17.26
N LEU A 62 -4.13 -15.50 -16.84
CA LEU A 62 -5.07 -16.42 -16.22
C LEU A 62 -6.05 -16.85 -17.31
N ASP A 63 -6.43 -18.13 -17.37
CA ASP A 63 -7.42 -18.65 -18.33
C ASP A 63 -8.87 -18.15 -18.04
N SER A 64 -9.00 -16.98 -17.42
CA SER A 64 -10.24 -16.32 -17.04
C SER A 64 -10.23 -14.89 -17.57
N GLU A 65 -11.31 -14.50 -18.22
CA GLU A 65 -11.44 -13.18 -18.84
C GLU A 65 -11.55 -12.05 -17.81
N GLU A 66 -11.95 -12.36 -16.57
CA GLU A 66 -12.19 -11.37 -15.52
C GLU A 66 -11.60 -11.80 -14.18
N VAL A 67 -10.71 -10.95 -13.64
CA VAL A 67 -10.11 -11.07 -12.31
C VAL A 67 -10.85 -10.15 -11.35
N ALA A 68 -11.22 -10.65 -10.17
CA ALA A 68 -11.90 -9.86 -9.14
C ALA A 68 -10.91 -9.26 -8.15
N GLU A 69 -10.03 -10.08 -7.57
CA GLU A 69 -9.07 -9.67 -6.53
C GLU A 69 -7.88 -10.63 -6.50
N ALA A 70 -6.72 -10.15 -6.05
CA ALA A 70 -5.55 -10.98 -5.78
C ALA A 70 -4.96 -10.63 -4.41
N VAL A 71 -4.55 -11.65 -3.66
CA VAL A 71 -3.87 -11.50 -2.37
C VAL A 71 -2.60 -12.34 -2.35
N THR A 72 -1.50 -11.77 -1.85
CA THR A 72 -0.23 -12.46 -1.68
C THR A 72 -0.04 -12.96 -0.25
N THR A 73 0.73 -14.02 -0.08
CA THR A 73 1.18 -14.45 1.23
C THR A 73 2.19 -13.43 1.82
N PRO A 74 2.35 -13.37 3.16
CA PRO A 74 3.29 -12.42 3.79
C PRO A 74 4.75 -12.60 3.37
N ASP A 75 5.14 -13.82 2.98
CA ASP A 75 6.46 -14.15 2.44
C ASP A 75 6.56 -13.89 0.93
N GLY A 76 5.47 -13.46 0.28
CA GLY A 76 5.41 -13.13 -1.14
C GLY A 76 5.48 -14.32 -2.08
N ARG A 77 5.51 -15.57 -1.57
CA ARG A 77 5.72 -16.75 -2.40
C ARG A 77 4.49 -17.17 -3.20
N TRP A 78 3.30 -16.90 -2.70
CA TRP A 78 2.07 -17.32 -3.36
C TRP A 78 1.16 -16.12 -3.58
N ALA A 79 0.48 -16.11 -4.72
CA ALA A 79 -0.68 -15.27 -4.94
C ALA A 79 -1.93 -16.14 -5.13
N PHE A 80 -3.01 -15.76 -4.45
CA PHE A 80 -4.34 -16.32 -4.62
C PHE A 80 -5.17 -15.30 -5.37
N VAL A 81 -5.65 -15.67 -6.55
CA VAL A 81 -6.42 -14.79 -7.43
C VAL A 81 -7.85 -15.29 -7.48
N ALA A 82 -8.79 -14.46 -7.03
CA ALA A 82 -10.21 -14.68 -7.19
C ALA A 82 -10.63 -14.26 -8.60
N THR A 83 -11.36 -15.14 -9.28
CA THR A 83 -11.99 -14.88 -10.58
C THR A 83 -13.50 -14.98 -10.42
N PHE A 84 -14.26 -14.54 -11.41
CA PHE A 84 -15.72 -14.69 -11.37
C PHE A 84 -16.19 -16.15 -11.52
N ALA A 85 -15.32 -17.04 -12.01
CA ALA A 85 -15.62 -18.47 -12.18
C ALA A 85 -15.04 -19.35 -11.06
N GLY A 86 -14.16 -18.83 -10.21
CA GLY A 86 -13.46 -19.60 -9.20
C GLY A 86 -12.20 -18.91 -8.69
N PHE A 87 -11.08 -19.63 -8.71
CA PHE A 87 -9.80 -19.08 -8.25
C PHE A 87 -8.60 -19.68 -8.98
N ARG A 88 -7.46 -19.00 -8.89
CA ARG A 88 -6.15 -19.46 -9.34
C ARG A 88 -5.13 -19.30 -8.21
N VAL A 89 -4.16 -20.21 -8.17
CA VAL A 89 -2.99 -20.12 -7.31
C VAL A 89 -1.76 -19.94 -8.19
N VAL A 90 -0.99 -18.91 -7.90
CA VAL A 90 0.22 -18.55 -8.64
C VAL A 90 1.43 -18.72 -7.73
N ASP A 91 2.42 -19.49 -8.17
CA ASP A 91 3.75 -19.53 -7.57
C ASP A 91 4.53 -18.28 -8.01
N LEU A 92 5.04 -17.54 -7.03
CA LEU A 92 5.84 -16.34 -7.18
C LEU A 92 7.28 -16.54 -6.66
N ALA A 93 7.74 -17.80 -6.53
CA ALA A 93 9.10 -18.10 -6.13
C ALA A 93 10.16 -17.45 -7.03
N ASP A 94 9.90 -17.37 -8.33
CA ASP A 94 10.63 -16.52 -9.28
C ASP A 94 9.69 -15.42 -9.82
N PRO A 95 9.81 -14.17 -9.37
CA PRO A 95 8.91 -13.10 -9.80
C PRO A 95 9.16 -12.66 -11.25
N ALA A 96 10.28 -13.06 -11.88
CA ALA A 96 10.51 -12.89 -13.31
C ALA A 96 9.85 -13.99 -14.16
N SER A 97 9.40 -15.08 -13.53
CA SER A 97 8.70 -16.19 -14.19
C SER A 97 7.60 -16.78 -13.30
N PRO A 98 6.52 -16.01 -13.02
CA PRO A 98 5.39 -16.50 -12.23
C PRO A 98 4.61 -17.61 -12.95
N GLU A 99 4.14 -18.62 -12.20
CA GLU A 99 3.47 -19.80 -12.77
C GLU A 99 2.12 -20.08 -12.09
N VAL A 100 1.08 -20.37 -12.87
CA VAL A 100 -0.21 -20.83 -12.34
C VAL A 100 -0.13 -22.33 -12.05
N VAL A 101 -0.20 -22.70 -10.77
CA VAL A 101 -0.01 -24.09 -10.32
C VAL A 101 -1.31 -24.81 -9.98
N ALA A 102 -2.39 -24.06 -9.72
CA ALA A 102 -3.69 -24.65 -9.39
C ALA A 102 -4.84 -23.70 -9.73
N GLY A 103 -6.05 -24.27 -9.86
CA GLY A 103 -7.25 -23.48 -10.06
C GLY A 103 -8.53 -24.28 -9.99
N ARG A 104 -9.64 -23.53 -9.93
CA ARG A 104 -11.01 -24.02 -10.11
C ARG A 104 -11.79 -23.09 -11.01
#